data_AF-A0A2S0LBB0-F1
#
_entry.id   AF-A0A2S0LBB0-F1
#
_cell.length_a   1.000
_cell.length_b   1.000
_cell.length_c   1.000
_cell.angle_alpha   90.00
_cell.angle_beta   90.00
_cell.angle_gamma   90.00
#
_symmetry.space_group_name_H-M   'P 1'
#
loop_
_entity.id
_entity.type
_entity.pdbx_description
1 polymer ?
#
loop_
_entity_poly.entity_id
_entity_poly.type
_entity_poly.pdbx_seq_one_letter_code
_entity_poly.pdbx_strand_id
1 'polypeptide(L)'
;MILVRKKLIFLAQIFIETQYFTSTIEKDNSYTPSYDPYRGRGFIHLSLKGNYKKYAESNIGDDKKSKVLEDYSLVAKDIEIAADVGGWYWDSRKINKIIENSNNRETDEIIKAVTKVVNGNQMLNLEERKNAYHLLIKVLKSNDL
;
A
#
# COMPACT_ATOMS: atom_id res chain seq x y z
N MET A 1 -16.95 -6.29 13.02
CA MET A 1 -15.92 -7.26 12.59
C MET A 1 -15.27 -6.93 11.23
N ILE A 2 -16.04 -6.72 10.16
CA ILE A 2 -15.52 -6.47 8.79
C ILE A 2 -14.72 -5.17 8.65
N LEU A 3 -15.21 -4.07 9.25
CA LEU A 3 -14.52 -2.76 9.18
C LEU A 3 -13.12 -2.81 9.81
N VAL A 4 -12.99 -3.49 10.95
CA VAL A 4 -11.71 -3.68 11.65
C VAL A 4 -10.74 -4.51 10.79
N ARG A 5 -11.24 -5.57 10.14
CA ARG A 5 -10.43 -6.42 9.25
C ARG A 5 -9.87 -5.62 8.06
N LYS A 6 -10.67 -4.78 7.39
CA LYS A 6 -10.19 -3.94 6.27
C LYS A 6 -9.04 -3.02 6.69
N LYS A 7 -9.21 -2.31 7.81
CA LYS A 7 -8.20 -1.40 8.35
C LYS A 7 -6.90 -2.13 8.66
N LEU A 8 -6.99 -3.27 9.34
CA LEU A 8 -5.82 -4.06 9.71
C LEU A 8 -5.09 -4.66 8.50
N ILE A 9 -5.82 -5.14 7.48
CA ILE A 9 -5.18 -5.65 6.26
C ILE A 9 -4.51 -4.50 5.51
N PHE A 10 -5.15 -3.33 5.40
CA PHE A 10 -4.51 -2.14 4.82
C PHE A 10 -3.21 -1.80 5.55
N LEU A 11 -3.28 -1.69 6.88
CA LEU A 11 -2.12 -1.40 7.73
C LEU A 11 -1.01 -2.47 7.58
N ALA A 12 -1.36 -3.74 7.49
CA ALA A 12 -0.39 -4.82 7.31
C ALA A 12 0.35 -4.72 5.96
N GLN A 13 -0.37 -4.36 4.89
CA GLN A 13 0.26 -4.17 3.58
C GLN A 13 1.22 -2.99 3.61
N ILE A 14 0.80 -1.82 4.09
CA ILE A 14 1.66 -0.64 4.16
C ILE A 14 2.85 -0.86 5.10
N PHE A 15 2.67 -1.60 6.21
CA PHE A 15 3.72 -1.91 7.15
C PHE A 15 4.83 -2.71 6.47
N ILE A 16 4.49 -3.67 5.59
CA ILE A 16 5.49 -4.43 4.85
C ILE A 16 6.08 -3.64 3.68
N GLU A 17 5.27 -2.93 2.89
CA GLU A 17 5.77 -2.10 1.78
C GLU A 17 6.85 -1.11 2.25
N THR A 18 6.59 -0.44 3.37
CA THR A 18 7.45 0.60 3.94
C THR A 18 8.59 0.08 4.81
N GLN A 19 8.86 -1.23 4.80
CA GLN A 19 9.88 -1.86 5.66
C GLN A 19 9.66 -1.48 7.13
N TYR A 20 8.46 -1.72 7.63
CA TYR A 20 8.03 -1.44 8.99
C TYR A 20 7.92 0.07 9.31
N PHE A 21 7.39 0.86 8.38
CA PHE A 21 7.32 2.33 8.44
C PHE A 21 8.67 3.05 8.53
N THR A 22 9.76 2.39 8.13
CA THR A 22 11.11 2.98 8.18
C THR A 22 11.55 3.61 6.86
N SER A 23 10.85 3.34 5.76
CA SER A 23 11.14 3.94 4.45
C SER A 23 9.87 4.19 3.64
N THR A 24 9.82 5.35 2.98
CA THR A 24 8.82 5.71 1.97
C THR A 24 9.38 5.67 0.56
N ILE A 25 10.59 5.14 0.38
CA ILE A 25 11.26 5.00 -0.91
C ILE A 25 11.87 3.62 -1.04
N GLU A 26 11.70 3.02 -2.21
CA GLU A 26 12.36 1.78 -2.57
C GLU A 26 13.89 1.97 -2.58
N LYS A 27 14.61 1.02 -1.99
CA LYS A 27 16.07 0.97 -2.00
C LYS A 27 16.57 0.61 -3.40
N ASP A 28 17.71 1.16 -3.78
CA ASP A 28 18.35 0.81 -5.04
C ASP A 28 18.68 -0.68 -5.11
N ASN A 29 18.37 -1.29 -6.25
CA ASN A 29 18.74 -2.64 -6.62
C ASN A 29 19.07 -2.70 -8.13
N SER A 30 19.44 -3.87 -8.65
CA SER A 30 19.83 -4.04 -10.06
C SER A 30 18.71 -3.71 -11.06
N TYR A 31 17.45 -3.73 -10.64
CA TYR A 31 16.29 -3.43 -11.48
C TYR A 31 15.87 -1.96 -11.40
N THR A 32 16.11 -1.27 -10.27
CA THR A 32 15.66 0.12 -10.04
C THR A 32 15.98 1.07 -11.20
N PRO A 33 17.17 1.05 -11.82
CA PRO A 33 17.48 1.93 -12.94
C PRO A 33 16.55 1.77 -14.15
N SER A 34 15.94 0.60 -14.34
CA SER A 34 15.10 0.32 -15.53
C SER A 34 13.73 0.99 -15.52
N TYR A 35 13.23 1.40 -14.34
CA TYR A 35 11.92 2.05 -14.20
C TYR A 35 11.98 3.40 -13.48
N ASP A 36 13.18 3.90 -13.19
CA ASP A 36 13.34 5.28 -12.78
C ASP A 36 12.85 6.27 -13.86
N PRO A 37 12.27 7.41 -13.46
CA PRO A 37 12.14 7.92 -12.10
C PRO A 37 10.94 7.34 -11.30
N TYR A 38 10.22 6.36 -11.84
CA TYR A 38 8.96 5.83 -11.30
C TYR A 38 9.13 4.68 -10.30
N ARG A 39 10.21 4.70 -9.52
CA ARG A 39 10.46 3.71 -8.46
C ARG A 39 9.41 3.74 -7.34
N GLY A 40 9.37 2.69 -6.52
CA GLY A 40 8.42 2.59 -5.40
C GLY A 40 8.54 3.75 -4.41
N ARG A 41 7.44 4.47 -4.16
CA ARG A 41 7.36 5.54 -3.15
C ARG A 41 6.05 5.58 -2.37
N GLY A 42 6.07 6.22 -1.21
CA GLY A 42 4.90 6.42 -0.33
C GLY A 42 4.48 5.14 0.39
N PHE A 43 3.36 5.16 1.13
CA PHE A 43 2.98 4.06 2.01
C PHE A 43 2.60 2.74 1.32
N ILE A 44 2.37 2.78 0.00
CA ILE A 44 2.09 1.58 -0.80
C ILE A 44 3.18 1.29 -1.83
N HIS A 45 4.31 2.00 -1.76
CA HIS A 45 5.41 1.89 -2.73
C HIS A 45 4.92 1.98 -4.19
N LEU A 46 4.17 3.04 -4.50
CA LEU A 46 3.65 3.32 -5.84
C LEU A 46 4.79 3.25 -6.86
N SER A 47 4.65 2.36 -7.84
CA SER A 47 5.67 2.07 -8.84
C SER A 47 5.11 2.14 -10.26
N LEU A 48 5.97 2.31 -11.25
CA LEU A 48 5.70 2.34 -12.69
C LEU A 48 4.97 3.60 -13.19
N LYS A 49 5.42 4.09 -14.35
CA LYS A 49 4.90 5.31 -15.02
C LYS A 49 3.39 5.40 -15.09
N GLY A 50 2.74 4.29 -15.48
CA GLY A 50 1.28 4.26 -15.63
C GLY A 50 0.52 4.53 -14.33
N ASN A 51 1.06 4.10 -13.18
CA ASN A 51 0.41 4.33 -11.90
C ASN A 51 0.61 5.77 -11.41
N TYR A 52 1.82 6.33 -11.55
CA TYR A 52 2.10 7.75 -11.24
C TYR A 52 1.20 8.68 -12.05
N LYS A 53 1.07 8.43 -13.36
CA LYS A 53 0.18 9.20 -14.22
C LYS A 53 -1.28 9.14 -13.75
N LYS A 54 -1.79 7.94 -13.50
CA LYS A 54 -3.17 7.75 -13.02
C LYS A 54 -3.43 8.39 -11.66
N TYR A 55 -2.43 8.42 -10.78
CA TYR A 55 -2.54 9.08 -9.48
C TYR A 55 -2.63 10.60 -9.64
N ALA A 56 -1.70 11.19 -10.38
CA ALA A 56 -1.66 12.63 -10.64
C ALA A 56 -2.92 13.16 -11.35
N GLU A 57 -3.52 12.35 -12.22
CA GLU A 57 -4.75 12.68 -12.96
C GLU A 57 -6.04 12.34 -12.19
N SER A 58 -5.95 11.80 -10.97
CA SER A 58 -7.13 11.37 -10.23
C SER A 58 -7.86 12.52 -9.53
N ASN A 59 -9.18 12.39 -9.37
CA ASN A 59 -10.01 13.37 -8.67
C ASN A 59 -10.01 13.22 -7.13
N ILE A 60 -9.18 12.32 -6.58
CA ILE A 60 -9.06 12.06 -5.14
C ILE A 60 -7.75 12.68 -4.64
N GLY A 61 -7.74 13.22 -3.42
CA GLY A 61 -6.52 13.73 -2.77
C GLY A 61 -6.22 15.21 -3.02
N ASP A 62 -5.10 15.66 -2.45
CA ASP A 62 -4.61 17.05 -2.37
C ASP A 62 -4.29 17.68 -3.75
N ASP A 63 -4.41 19.01 -3.87
CA ASP A 63 -4.03 19.78 -5.05
C ASP A 63 -2.55 19.60 -5.45
N LYS A 64 -1.67 19.37 -4.47
CA LYS A 64 -0.24 19.09 -4.69
C LYS A 64 -0.01 17.83 -5.54
N LYS A 65 -0.95 16.88 -5.61
CA LYS A 65 -0.80 15.64 -6.41
C LYS A 65 -0.54 15.93 -7.89
N SER A 66 -1.09 17.05 -8.41
CA SER A 66 -0.90 17.47 -9.80
C SER A 66 0.58 17.70 -10.14
N LYS A 67 1.39 18.04 -9.14
CA LYS A 67 2.84 18.29 -9.25
C LYS A 67 3.68 17.01 -9.18
N VAL A 68 3.09 15.85 -8.90
CA VAL A 68 3.84 14.58 -8.76
C VAL A 68 4.55 14.17 -10.04
N LEU A 69 4.02 14.56 -11.21
CA LEU A 69 4.69 14.29 -12.49
C LEU A 69 5.85 15.27 -12.78
N GLU A 70 5.92 16.38 -12.05
CA GLU A 70 7.02 17.35 -12.10
C GLU A 70 8.12 16.95 -11.10
N ASP A 71 7.73 16.51 -9.89
CA ASP A 71 8.63 15.98 -8.86
C ASP A 71 8.09 14.69 -8.24
N TYR A 72 8.57 13.56 -8.74
CA TYR A 72 8.22 12.22 -8.24
C TYR A 72 8.62 12.01 -6.77
N SER A 73 9.60 12.76 -6.27
CA SER A 73 10.09 12.61 -4.89
C SER A 73 9.07 13.09 -3.85
N LEU A 74 8.08 13.88 -4.27
CA LEU A 74 6.94 14.28 -3.43
C LEU A 74 6.22 13.08 -2.83
N VAL A 75 6.07 11.98 -3.58
CA VAL A 75 5.41 10.76 -3.10
C VAL A 75 6.17 10.10 -1.94
N ALA A 76 7.47 10.35 -1.81
CA ALA A 76 8.27 9.85 -0.69
C ALA A 76 8.47 10.89 0.44
N LYS A 77 8.57 12.18 0.10
CA LYS A 77 9.02 13.24 1.02
C LYS A 77 7.88 14.04 1.65
N ASP A 78 6.75 14.18 0.96
CA ASP A 78 5.56 14.82 1.53
C ASP A 78 4.70 13.72 2.15
N ILE A 79 4.52 13.79 3.48
CA ILE A 79 3.83 12.76 4.25
C ILE A 79 2.34 12.65 3.88
N GLU A 80 1.72 13.76 3.47
CA GLU A 80 0.31 13.80 3.07
C GLU A 80 0.16 13.08 1.73
N ILE A 81 1.06 13.36 0.77
CA ILE A 81 1.08 12.67 -0.54
C ILE A 81 1.44 11.19 -0.36
N ALA A 82 2.40 10.87 0.51
CA ALA A 82 2.81 9.50 0.83
C ALA A 82 1.66 8.66 1.42
N ALA A 83 0.78 9.29 2.22
CA ALA A 83 -0.41 8.65 2.75
C ALA A 83 -1.54 8.57 1.72
N ASP A 84 -1.79 9.67 1.02
CA ASP A 84 -2.86 9.82 0.03
C ASP A 84 -2.72 8.80 -1.11
N VAL A 85 -1.50 8.61 -1.64
CA VAL A 85 -1.23 7.61 -2.69
C VAL A 85 -1.60 6.19 -2.24
N GLY A 86 -1.42 5.87 -0.94
CA GLY A 86 -1.79 4.58 -0.37
C GLY A 86 -3.30 4.38 -0.36
N GLY A 87 -4.04 5.40 0.08
CA GLY A 87 -5.51 5.40 0.04
C GLY A 87 -6.06 5.35 -1.39
N TRP A 88 -5.51 6.16 -2.29
CA TRP A 88 -5.89 6.19 -3.70
C TRP A 88 -5.64 4.84 -4.39
N TYR A 89 -4.47 4.23 -4.19
CA TYR A 89 -4.17 2.94 -4.80
C TYR A 89 -5.16 1.88 -4.33
N TRP A 90 -5.44 1.87 -3.02
CA TRP A 90 -6.40 0.94 -2.41
C TRP A 90 -7.82 1.09 -2.97
N ASP A 91 -8.33 2.32 -3.09
CA ASP A 91 -9.65 2.57 -3.65
C ASP A 91 -9.72 2.32 -5.16
N SER A 92 -8.71 2.77 -5.92
CA SER A 92 -8.69 2.61 -7.37
C SER A 92 -8.68 1.14 -7.82
N ARG A 93 -8.15 0.25 -6.98
CA ARG A 93 -8.15 -1.21 -7.19
C ARG A 93 -9.33 -1.93 -6.51
N LYS A 94 -10.22 -1.17 -5.86
CA LYS A 94 -11.43 -1.68 -5.17
C LYS A 94 -11.11 -2.81 -4.19
N ILE A 95 -9.98 -2.69 -3.48
CA ILE A 95 -9.50 -3.75 -2.57
C ILE A 95 -10.50 -4.01 -1.43
N ASN A 96 -11.21 -2.98 -0.95
CA ASN A 96 -12.29 -3.16 0.02
C ASN A 96 -13.38 -4.12 -0.48
N LYS A 97 -13.74 -4.09 -1.77
CA LYS A 97 -14.71 -5.03 -2.35
C LYS A 97 -14.17 -6.45 -2.40
N ILE A 98 -12.86 -6.62 -2.66
CA ILE A 98 -12.21 -7.94 -2.62
C ILE A 98 -12.32 -8.55 -1.23
N ILE A 99 -12.06 -7.74 -0.19
CA ILE A 99 -12.17 -8.16 1.21
C ILE A 99 -13.63 -8.50 1.55
N GLU A 100 -14.58 -7.64 1.18
CA GLU A 100 -16.01 -7.84 1.43
C GLU A 100 -16.55 -9.13 0.79
N ASN A 101 -16.19 -9.37 -0.48
CA ASN A 101 -16.61 -10.56 -1.22
C ASN A 101 -15.93 -11.85 -0.72
N SER A 102 -14.93 -11.74 0.16
CA SER A 102 -14.19 -12.86 0.74
C SER A 102 -14.44 -13.03 2.23
N ASN A 103 -15.48 -12.39 2.79
CA ASN A 103 -15.72 -12.37 4.24
C ASN A 103 -15.93 -13.75 4.87
N ASN A 104 -16.35 -14.75 4.09
CA ASN A 104 -16.52 -16.14 4.51
C ASN A 104 -15.22 -16.97 4.44
N ARG A 105 -14.09 -16.37 4.06
CA ARG A 105 -12.79 -17.03 3.98
C ARG A 105 -11.93 -16.74 5.20
N GLU A 106 -10.94 -17.60 5.40
CA GLU A 106 -9.86 -17.38 6.35
C GLU A 106 -9.10 -16.10 6.04
N THR A 107 -8.65 -15.42 7.09
CA THR A 107 -8.03 -14.08 6.95
C THR A 107 -6.76 -14.14 6.08
N ASP A 108 -5.98 -15.21 6.20
CA ASP A 108 -4.77 -15.44 5.42
C ASP A 108 -5.02 -15.53 3.91
N GLU A 109 -6.13 -16.15 3.51
CA GLU A 109 -6.52 -16.22 2.10
C GLU A 109 -6.94 -14.85 1.56
N ILE A 110 -7.57 -14.04 2.41
CA ILE A 110 -7.89 -12.65 2.07
C ILE A 110 -6.60 -11.83 1.93
N ILE A 111 -5.65 -11.97 2.87
CA ILE A 111 -4.34 -11.30 2.81
C ILE A 111 -3.61 -11.69 1.53
N LYS A 112 -3.59 -12.98 1.17
CA LYS A 112 -3.01 -13.46 -0.09
C LYS A 112 -3.66 -12.81 -1.32
N ALA A 113 -4.99 -12.74 -1.37
CA ALA A 113 -5.70 -12.09 -2.46
C ALA A 113 -5.34 -10.59 -2.57
N VAL A 114 -5.25 -9.89 -1.44
CA VAL A 114 -4.83 -8.47 -1.39
C VAL A 114 -3.36 -8.30 -1.80
N THR A 115 -2.46 -9.14 -1.28
CA THR A 115 -1.02 -9.11 -1.61
C THR A 115 -0.80 -9.25 -3.11
N LYS A 116 -1.56 -10.10 -3.79
CA LYS A 116 -1.49 -10.24 -5.25
C LYS A 116 -1.84 -8.94 -5.99
N VAL A 117 -2.74 -8.12 -5.45
CA VAL A 117 -3.13 -6.82 -6.04
C VAL A 117 -2.09 -5.73 -5.73
N VAL A 118 -1.51 -5.75 -4.52
CA VAL A 118 -0.54 -4.74 -4.07
C VAL A 118 0.84 -5.00 -4.67
N ASN A 119 1.35 -6.22 -4.58
CA ASN A 119 2.72 -6.60 -4.95
C ASN A 119 2.80 -7.35 -6.30
N GLY A 120 1.66 -7.61 -6.93
CA GLY A 120 1.60 -8.37 -8.19
C GLY A 120 1.79 -9.87 -8.00
N ASN A 121 2.06 -10.58 -9.10
CA ASN A 121 2.13 -12.04 -9.12
C ASN A 121 3.34 -12.63 -8.37
N GLN A 122 4.36 -11.81 -8.07
CA GLN A 122 5.52 -12.26 -7.31
C GLN A 122 5.16 -12.54 -5.83
N MET A 123 4.13 -11.85 -5.30
CA MET A 123 3.63 -12.02 -3.93
C MET A 123 4.74 -12.03 -2.87
N LEU A 124 5.74 -11.16 -3.05
CA LEU A 124 6.87 -11.07 -2.14
C LEU A 124 6.39 -10.74 -0.72
N ASN A 125 7.05 -11.38 0.24
CA ASN A 125 6.83 -11.19 1.67
C ASN A 125 5.40 -11.53 2.14
N LEU A 126 4.74 -12.52 1.52
CA LEU A 126 3.36 -12.90 1.88
C LEU A 126 3.25 -13.33 3.35
N GLU A 127 4.21 -14.11 3.84
CA GLU A 127 4.19 -14.61 5.21
C GLU A 127 4.39 -13.48 6.22
N GLU A 128 5.29 -12.55 5.92
CA GLU A 128 5.52 -11.34 6.70
C GLU A 128 4.27 -10.45 6.73
N ARG A 129 3.49 -10.36 5.65
CA ARG A 129 2.21 -9.62 5.63
C ARG A 129 1.16 -10.26 6.53
N LYS A 130 1.10 -11.59 6.61
CA LYS A 130 0.23 -12.31 7.55
C LYS A 130 0.67 -12.06 8.99
N ASN A 131 1.97 -12.19 9.26
CA ASN A 131 2.55 -11.92 10.57
C ASN A 131 2.32 -10.46 11.01
N ALA A 132 2.46 -9.51 10.09
CA ALA A 132 2.15 -8.09 10.32
C ALA A 132 0.69 -7.88 10.72
N TYR A 133 -0.26 -8.53 10.04
CA TYR A 133 -1.68 -8.45 10.41
C TYR A 133 -1.93 -8.94 11.85
N HIS A 134 -1.35 -10.08 12.23
CA HIS A 134 -1.48 -10.62 13.60
C HIS A 134 -0.80 -9.74 14.65
N LEU A 135 0.37 -9.17 14.33
CA LEU A 135 1.04 -8.20 15.19
C LEU A 135 0.19 -6.95 15.40
N LEU A 136 -0.36 -6.38 14.33
CA LEU A 136 -1.19 -5.18 14.39
C LEU A 136 -2.50 -5.42 15.15
N ILE A 137 -3.07 -6.63 15.10
CA ILE A 137 -4.17 -6.99 16.00
C ILE A 137 -3.75 -6.84 17.46
N LYS A 138 -2.60 -7.40 17.83
CA LYS A 138 -2.11 -7.36 19.21
C LYS A 138 -1.88 -5.92 19.67
N VAL A 139 -1.24 -5.10 18.84
CA VAL A 139 -0.92 -3.70 19.18
C VAL A 139 -2.15 -2.79 19.20
N LEU A 140 -3.05 -2.93 18.23
CA LEU A 140 -4.18 -1.98 18.07
C LEU A 140 -5.43 -2.40 18.82
N LYS A 141 -5.51 -3.64 19.29
CA LYS A 141 -6.62 -4.12 20.13
C LYS A 141 -6.23 -4.36 21.59
N SER A 142 -5.01 -3.98 22.01
CA SER A 142 -4.55 -4.22 23.39
C SER A 142 -5.22 -3.36 24.46
N ASN A 143 -6.13 -2.44 24.11
CA ASN A 143 -6.74 -1.52 25.08
C ASN A 143 -8.26 -1.72 25.27
N ASP A 144 -8.81 -2.86 24.85
CA ASP A 144 -10.15 -3.32 25.28
C ASP A 144 -10.04 -4.58 26.19
N LEU A 145 -9.06 -4.61 27.10
CA LEU A 145 -8.95 -5.59 28.19
C LEU A 145 -8.88 -4.89 29.55
#